data_AF-A0A1G7Y0H8-F1
#
_entry.id   AF-A0A1G7Y0H8-F1
#
_cell.length_a   1.000
_cell.length_b   1.000
_cell.length_c   1.000
_cell.angle_alpha   90.00
_cell.angle_beta   90.00
_cell.angle_gamma   90.00
#
_symmetry.space_group_name_H-M   'P 1'
#
loop_
_entity.id
_entity.type
_entity.pdbx_description
1 polymer ?
#
loop_
_entity_poly.entity_id
_entity_poly.type
_entity_poly.pdbx_seq_one_letter_code
_entity_poly.pdbx_strand_id
1 'polypeptide(L)'
;MRVLMVVAALVLGSMGVTKADSVGYLDLPLVNGNGERRGGVHPDLPYDRAALEQALVSYREKGLAPQRYKALLWQYWIVRAADDAGVRLADWDPQRSADSNRSVIFAVYDFYAKLYLDHPQSLRWMGFANIGAPAFAAGMLDLGTVPELRWFSSMLMSMQKHIFMDLGAMHAAYLHGGIAAVEEMRDAGIIDPDTTAAWAEPAQAVMEFSFREQNLVIADQFDRMRSRLLPPGEIVTYAITVAGPMPVPGGKTPARYRPLLGGPLPAFNYADREDRWDFLSNDTVPAYERLSPDTVRGIVQRPFAERVADYRATARLVDLLVPFGAGVP
;
A
#
# COMPACT_ATOMS: atom_id res chain seq x y z
N MET A 1 -62.95 -22.75 51.35
CA MET A 1 -62.36 -23.78 50.47
C MET A 1 -61.21 -23.15 49.69
N ARG A 2 -59.96 -23.62 49.94
CA ARG A 2 -58.76 -23.57 49.08
C ARG A 2 -58.32 -22.19 48.51
N VAL A 3 -57.33 -21.49 49.07
CA VAL A 3 -55.85 -21.67 49.01
C VAL A 3 -55.18 -20.87 47.86
N LEU A 4 -54.25 -19.96 48.25
CA LEU A 4 -53.07 -19.38 47.53
C LEU A 4 -53.35 -18.50 46.28
N MET A 5 -52.57 -17.48 45.88
CA MET A 5 -51.17 -17.11 46.14
C MET A 5 -50.93 -15.62 45.76
N VAL A 6 -50.00 -14.98 46.47
CA VAL A 6 -49.37 -13.68 46.17
C VAL A 6 -48.40 -13.81 44.97
N VAL A 7 -48.18 -12.74 44.20
CA VAL A 7 -46.85 -12.18 43.81
C VAL A 7 -47.02 -11.05 42.80
N ALA A 8 -46.48 -9.88 43.15
CA ALA A 8 -46.25 -8.74 42.27
C ALA A 8 -45.00 -8.99 41.41
N ALA A 9 -45.03 -8.58 40.14
CA ALA A 9 -43.82 -8.45 39.33
C ALA A 9 -43.92 -7.21 38.42
N LEU A 10 -43.03 -6.26 38.70
CA LEU A 10 -42.65 -5.15 37.83
C LEU A 10 -42.37 -5.66 36.42
N VAL A 11 -43.01 -5.06 35.42
CA VAL A 11 -42.58 -5.17 34.02
C VAL A 11 -41.45 -4.16 33.80
N LEU A 12 -40.26 -4.56 34.20
CA LEU A 12 -38.98 -3.98 33.80
C LEU A 12 -38.21 -5.15 33.20
N GLY A 13 -38.16 -5.24 31.86
CA GLY A 13 -37.47 -6.36 31.22
C GLY A 13 -37.51 -6.33 29.71
N SER A 14 -36.32 -6.12 29.13
CA SER A 14 -35.89 -6.43 27.76
C SER A 14 -36.06 -5.32 26.71
N MET A 15 -35.20 -4.29 26.81
CA MET A 15 -34.55 -3.82 25.60
C MET A 15 -33.81 -5.02 25.01
N GLY A 16 -34.28 -5.50 23.86
CA GLY A 16 -33.62 -6.55 23.12
C GLY A 16 -32.20 -6.11 22.78
N VAL A 17 -31.23 -6.82 23.33
CA VAL A 17 -29.87 -6.88 22.80
C VAL A 17 -30.01 -7.34 21.35
N THR A 18 -29.92 -6.39 20.42
CA THR A 18 -29.87 -6.73 19.00
C THR A 18 -28.63 -7.57 18.78
N LYS A 19 -28.73 -8.60 17.92
CA LYS A 19 -27.63 -9.47 17.48
C LYS A 19 -26.35 -8.74 17.00
N ALA A 20 -26.39 -7.41 16.86
CA ALA A 20 -25.25 -6.52 16.68
C ALA A 20 -24.28 -6.48 17.88
N ASP A 21 -24.72 -6.85 19.10
CA ASP A 21 -23.90 -6.81 20.31
C ASP A 21 -23.00 -8.05 20.53
N SER A 22 -22.95 -9.00 19.60
CA SER A 22 -22.22 -10.27 19.79
C SER A 22 -21.25 -10.68 18.68
N VAL A 23 -20.87 -9.79 17.77
CA VAL A 23 -19.67 -10.04 16.96
C VAL A 23 -18.51 -9.32 17.65
N GLY A 24 -17.84 -10.01 18.56
CA GLY A 24 -16.58 -9.51 19.09
C GLY A 24 -15.56 -9.44 17.96
N TYR A 25 -14.89 -8.30 17.79
CA TYR A 25 -13.77 -8.14 16.85
C TYR A 25 -12.44 -8.64 17.43
N LEU A 26 -12.52 -9.48 18.47
CA LEU A 26 -11.36 -10.04 19.13
C LEU A 26 -10.87 -11.26 18.38
N ASP A 27 -9.55 -11.38 18.28
CA ASP A 27 -8.82 -12.53 17.76
C ASP A 27 -9.23 -12.92 16.32
N LEU A 28 -9.78 -11.96 15.56
CA LEU A 28 -10.14 -12.15 14.16
C LEU A 28 -8.89 -12.38 13.30
N PRO A 29 -8.90 -13.37 12.39
CA PRO A 29 -7.79 -13.62 11.47
C PRO A 29 -7.67 -12.51 10.43
N LEU A 30 -6.48 -12.35 9.85
CA LEU A 30 -6.22 -11.39 8.77
C LEU A 30 -6.37 -12.08 7.39
N VAL A 31 -7.59 -12.44 7.04
CA VAL A 31 -7.88 -13.24 5.82
C VAL A 31 -7.65 -12.50 4.50
N ASN A 32 -7.47 -11.18 4.55
CA ASN A 32 -7.13 -10.32 3.42
C ASN A 32 -6.01 -9.33 3.78
N GLY A 33 -5.09 -9.71 4.66
CA GLY A 33 -3.96 -8.85 5.06
C GLY A 33 -3.08 -8.44 3.87
N ASN A 34 -3.00 -9.28 2.83
CA ASN A 34 -2.24 -9.02 1.61
C ASN A 34 -2.95 -8.12 0.59
N GLY A 35 -4.16 -7.65 0.90
CA GLY A 35 -4.95 -6.75 0.06
C GLY A 35 -5.43 -7.33 -1.27
N GLU A 36 -5.31 -8.64 -1.54
CA GLU A 36 -5.64 -9.21 -2.86
C GLU A 36 -7.13 -9.38 -3.14
N ARG A 37 -7.99 -9.25 -2.12
CA ARG A 37 -9.45 -9.35 -2.24
C ARG A 37 -10.13 -8.00 -2.01
N ARG A 38 -11.39 -7.90 -2.43
CA ARG A 38 -12.26 -6.75 -2.13
C ARG A 38 -12.29 -6.44 -0.63
N GLY A 39 -12.29 -5.16 -0.28
CA GLY A 39 -12.50 -4.72 1.11
C GLY A 39 -11.25 -4.57 1.95
N GLY A 40 -11.41 -4.53 3.27
CA GLY A 40 -10.31 -4.39 4.22
C GLY A 40 -9.68 -5.72 4.63
N VAL A 41 -9.16 -5.82 5.87
CA VAL A 41 -8.39 -7.00 6.33
C VAL A 41 -9.25 -8.23 6.64
N HIS A 42 -10.54 -8.01 6.96
CA HIS A 42 -11.50 -9.08 7.28
C HIS A 42 -12.93 -8.67 6.86
N PRO A 43 -13.74 -9.56 6.26
CA PRO A 43 -15.07 -9.23 5.76
C PRO A 43 -16.09 -8.88 6.85
N ASP A 44 -15.91 -9.41 8.07
CA ASP A 44 -16.83 -9.16 9.19
C ASP A 44 -16.58 -7.82 9.90
N LEU A 45 -15.51 -7.11 9.55
CA LEU A 45 -15.22 -5.79 10.12
C LEU A 45 -16.00 -4.69 9.38
N PRO A 46 -16.53 -3.69 10.11
CA PRO A 46 -17.23 -2.59 9.47
C PRO A 46 -16.27 -1.69 8.67
N TYR A 47 -16.87 -0.88 7.80
CA TYR A 47 -16.20 0.20 7.07
C TYR A 47 -16.55 1.58 7.63
N ASP A 48 -17.44 1.65 8.62
CA ASP A 48 -17.78 2.89 9.31
C ASP A 48 -16.70 3.21 10.35
N ARG A 49 -16.02 4.35 10.18
CA ARG A 49 -14.90 4.77 11.02
C ARG A 49 -15.31 4.96 12.48
N ALA A 50 -16.50 5.51 12.74
CA ALA A 50 -16.98 5.79 14.09
C ALA A 50 -17.28 4.49 14.87
N ALA A 51 -17.87 3.50 14.21
CA ALA A 51 -18.09 2.18 14.79
C ALA A 51 -16.78 1.45 15.12
N LEU A 52 -15.78 1.54 14.24
CA LEU A 52 -14.44 0.98 14.49
C LEU A 52 -13.77 1.67 15.69
N GLU A 53 -13.84 3.01 15.74
CA GLU A 53 -13.28 3.82 16.83
C GLU A 53 -13.94 3.51 18.18
N GLN A 54 -15.28 3.41 18.22
CA GLN A 54 -16.02 3.07 19.42
C GLN A 54 -15.62 1.69 19.96
N ALA A 55 -15.44 0.70 19.07
CA ALA A 55 -14.99 -0.63 19.46
C ALA A 55 -13.55 -0.61 20.02
N LEU A 56 -12.64 0.14 19.41
CA LEU A 56 -11.27 0.31 19.91
C LEU A 56 -11.24 0.97 21.28
N VAL A 57 -11.98 2.06 21.48
CA VAL A 57 -12.10 2.73 22.78
C VAL A 57 -12.59 1.74 23.84
N SER A 58 -13.63 0.97 23.55
CA SER A 58 -14.14 -0.04 24.49
C SER A 58 -13.09 -1.10 24.86
N TYR A 59 -12.27 -1.57 23.92
CA TYR A 59 -11.24 -2.57 24.18
C TYR A 59 -10.04 -2.00 24.95
N ARG A 60 -9.67 -0.74 24.67
CA ARG A 60 -8.62 -0.02 25.42
C ARG A 60 -9.05 0.25 26.87
N GLU A 61 -10.27 0.70 27.11
CA GLU A 61 -10.83 0.92 28.46
C GLU A 61 -10.88 -0.36 29.30
N LYS A 62 -11.10 -1.51 28.65
CA LYS A 62 -11.07 -2.84 29.28
C LYS A 62 -9.65 -3.35 29.53
N GLY A 63 -8.61 -2.62 29.12
CA GLY A 63 -7.21 -3.02 29.26
C GLY A 63 -6.86 -4.29 28.47
N LEU A 64 -7.55 -4.55 27.36
CA LEU A 64 -7.23 -5.69 26.51
C LEU A 64 -5.89 -5.49 25.80
N ALA A 65 -5.12 -6.56 25.65
CA ALA A 65 -3.85 -6.51 24.94
C ALA A 65 -4.07 -6.23 23.43
N PRO A 66 -3.29 -5.33 22.80
CA PRO A 66 -3.47 -4.94 21.39
C PRO A 66 -3.51 -6.10 20.38
N GLN A 67 -2.77 -7.18 20.64
CA GLN A 67 -2.75 -8.37 19.79
C GLN A 67 -4.15 -8.98 19.63
N ARG A 68 -4.99 -8.86 20.66
CA ARG A 68 -6.35 -9.40 20.65
C ARG A 68 -7.30 -8.62 19.75
N TYR A 69 -7.02 -7.36 19.42
CA TYR A 69 -7.85 -6.58 18.50
C TYR A 69 -7.07 -6.10 17.28
N LYS A 70 -6.02 -6.84 16.90
CA LYS A 70 -5.15 -6.54 15.76
C LYS A 70 -5.93 -6.23 14.47
N ALA A 71 -6.88 -7.07 14.09
CA ALA A 71 -7.64 -6.89 12.86
C ALA A 71 -8.50 -5.61 12.91
N LEU A 72 -9.13 -5.33 14.06
CA LEU A 72 -9.90 -4.11 14.28
C LEU A 72 -9.01 -2.85 14.19
N LEU A 73 -7.86 -2.87 14.87
CA LEU A 73 -6.91 -1.76 14.87
C LEU A 73 -6.40 -1.47 13.45
N TRP A 74 -6.02 -2.52 12.71
CA TRP A 74 -5.53 -2.36 11.36
C TRP A 74 -6.64 -1.83 10.43
N GLN A 75 -7.85 -2.41 10.49
CA GLN A 75 -8.99 -1.94 9.72
C GLN A 75 -9.30 -0.46 9.99
N TYR A 76 -9.28 -0.03 11.25
CA TYR A 76 -9.53 1.36 11.63
C TYR A 76 -8.57 2.33 10.91
N TRP A 77 -7.27 2.05 10.95
CA TRP A 77 -6.29 2.91 10.29
C TRP A 77 -6.37 2.85 8.77
N ILE A 78 -6.71 1.69 8.18
CA ILE A 78 -6.96 1.58 6.74
C ILE A 78 -8.19 2.38 6.33
N VAL A 79 -9.31 2.26 7.07
CA VAL A 79 -10.53 3.02 6.79
C VAL A 79 -10.28 4.51 6.91
N ARG A 80 -9.54 4.95 7.95
CA ARG A 80 -9.17 6.35 8.10
C ARG A 80 -8.33 6.85 6.92
N ALA A 81 -7.29 6.12 6.52
CA ALA A 81 -6.49 6.46 5.35
C ALA A 81 -7.33 6.49 4.05
N ALA A 82 -8.24 5.52 3.88
CA ALA A 82 -9.12 5.43 2.72
C ALA A 82 -10.11 6.60 2.65
N ASP A 83 -10.70 7.01 3.78
CA ASP A 83 -11.54 8.20 3.88
C ASP A 83 -10.75 9.47 3.50
N ASP A 84 -9.54 9.63 4.03
CA ASP A 84 -8.68 10.78 3.75
C ASP A 84 -8.23 10.82 2.27
N ALA A 85 -8.14 9.65 1.62
CA ALA A 85 -7.85 9.49 0.20
C ALA A 85 -9.09 9.59 -0.71
N GLY A 86 -10.31 9.64 -0.16
CA GLY A 86 -11.54 9.58 -0.95
C GLY A 86 -11.81 8.23 -1.61
N VAL A 87 -11.25 7.15 -1.08
CA VAL A 87 -11.40 5.78 -1.59
C VAL A 87 -12.43 5.00 -0.75
N ARG A 88 -13.49 4.50 -1.40
CA ARG A 88 -14.44 3.60 -0.73
C ARG A 88 -13.84 2.20 -0.56
N LEU A 89 -13.22 1.93 0.58
CA LEU A 89 -12.55 0.65 0.86
C LEU A 89 -13.45 -0.57 0.62
N ALA A 90 -14.74 -0.46 0.99
CA ALA A 90 -15.72 -1.53 0.81
C ALA A 90 -15.86 -2.00 -0.65
N ASP A 91 -15.59 -1.13 -1.62
CA ASP A 91 -15.70 -1.43 -3.06
C ASP A 91 -14.36 -1.69 -3.74
N TRP A 92 -13.25 -1.46 -3.03
CA TRP A 92 -11.93 -1.57 -3.60
C TRP A 92 -11.54 -3.04 -3.80
N ASP A 93 -11.64 -3.49 -5.05
CA ASP A 93 -11.29 -4.83 -5.50
C ASP A 93 -10.18 -4.78 -6.56
N PRO A 94 -8.94 -5.17 -6.23
CA PRO A 94 -7.82 -5.14 -7.18
C PRO A 94 -7.92 -6.23 -8.25
N GLN A 95 -8.87 -7.16 -8.16
CA GLN A 95 -9.11 -8.17 -9.20
C GLN A 95 -9.95 -7.64 -10.36
N ARG A 96 -10.58 -6.47 -10.20
CA ARG A 96 -11.22 -5.76 -11.32
C ARG A 96 -10.18 -5.18 -12.28
N SER A 97 -10.59 -4.88 -13.50
CA SER A 97 -9.70 -4.30 -14.51
C SER A 97 -9.06 -2.99 -14.04
N ALA A 98 -7.87 -2.68 -14.54
CA ALA A 98 -7.17 -1.43 -14.23
C ALA A 98 -8.01 -0.20 -14.60
N ASP A 99 -8.82 -0.29 -15.66
CA ASP A 99 -9.78 0.75 -16.03
C ASP A 99 -10.87 0.96 -14.96
N SER A 100 -11.46 -0.14 -14.45
CA SER A 100 -12.42 -0.07 -13.33
C SER A 100 -11.82 0.48 -12.04
N ASN A 101 -10.52 0.25 -11.82
CA ASN A 101 -9.79 0.75 -10.65
C ASN A 101 -9.13 2.11 -10.89
N ARG A 102 -9.24 2.72 -12.08
CA ARG A 102 -8.46 3.91 -12.45
C ARG A 102 -8.64 5.07 -11.47
N SER A 103 -9.88 5.32 -11.03
CA SER A 103 -10.15 6.38 -10.05
C SER A 103 -9.49 6.09 -8.69
N VAL A 104 -9.48 4.83 -8.25
CA VAL A 104 -8.83 4.42 -7.00
C VAL A 104 -7.32 4.51 -7.12
N ILE A 105 -6.75 4.04 -8.22
CA ILE A 105 -5.31 4.13 -8.49
C ILE A 105 -4.83 5.58 -8.35
N PHE A 106 -5.58 6.52 -8.95
CA PHE A 106 -5.21 7.92 -8.97
C PHE A 106 -5.42 8.57 -7.60
N ALA A 107 -6.55 8.29 -6.94
CA ALA A 107 -6.86 8.80 -5.61
C ALA A 107 -5.79 8.44 -4.57
N VAL A 108 -5.26 7.20 -4.60
CA VAL A 108 -4.19 6.75 -3.70
C VAL A 108 -2.92 7.62 -3.87
N TYR A 109 -2.54 7.90 -5.11
CA TYR A 109 -1.31 8.67 -5.35
C TYR A 109 -1.51 10.18 -5.20
N ASP A 110 -2.68 10.71 -5.49
CA ASP A 110 -3.05 12.09 -5.13
C ASP A 110 -3.04 12.28 -3.60
N PHE A 111 -3.47 11.26 -2.85
CA PHE A 111 -3.36 11.24 -1.39
C PHE A 111 -1.89 11.25 -0.93
N TYR A 112 -1.00 10.46 -1.52
CA TYR A 112 0.43 10.50 -1.18
C TYR A 112 1.06 11.87 -1.50
N ALA A 113 0.69 12.47 -2.64
CA ALA A 113 1.11 13.82 -2.99
C ALA A 113 0.66 14.83 -1.93
N LYS A 114 -0.62 14.79 -1.54
CA LYS A 114 -1.18 15.66 -0.50
C LYS A 114 -0.40 15.52 0.82
N LEU A 115 -0.20 14.30 1.30
CA LEU A 115 0.53 14.06 2.56
C LEU A 115 1.95 14.62 2.53
N TYR A 116 2.67 14.43 1.42
CA TYR A 116 4.00 15.00 1.28
C TYR A 116 3.97 16.53 1.24
N LEU A 117 3.04 17.14 0.50
CA LEU A 117 2.96 18.59 0.35
C LEU A 117 2.57 19.29 1.66
N ASP A 118 1.71 18.67 2.46
CA ASP A 118 1.29 19.17 3.78
C ASP A 118 2.42 18.97 4.83
N HIS A 119 3.24 17.92 4.67
CA HIS A 119 4.27 17.54 5.65
C HIS A 119 5.64 17.21 5.01
N PRO A 120 6.25 18.14 4.24
CA PRO A 120 7.42 17.82 3.39
C PRO A 120 8.69 17.51 4.18
N GLN A 121 8.76 17.95 5.44
CA GLN A 121 9.91 17.74 6.32
C GLN A 121 9.85 16.41 7.10
N SER A 122 8.69 15.76 7.19
CA SER A 122 8.53 14.52 7.97
C SER A 122 8.10 13.33 7.12
N LEU A 123 7.27 13.52 6.09
CA LEU A 123 6.72 12.42 5.29
C LEU A 123 7.48 12.22 3.97
N ARG A 124 8.81 12.14 4.04
CA ARG A 124 9.65 12.03 2.83
C ARG A 124 9.40 10.75 2.03
N TRP A 125 8.99 9.65 2.67
CA TRP A 125 8.61 8.44 1.94
C TRP A 125 7.35 8.63 1.08
N MET A 126 6.39 9.47 1.49
CA MET A 126 5.21 9.80 0.67
C MET A 126 5.61 10.52 -0.62
N GLY A 127 6.58 11.43 -0.55
CA GLY A 127 7.15 12.09 -1.72
C GLY A 127 7.87 11.10 -2.64
N PHE A 128 8.68 10.21 -2.06
CA PHE A 128 9.39 9.15 -2.79
C PHE A 128 8.41 8.21 -3.52
N ALA A 129 7.45 7.65 -2.80
CA ALA A 129 6.43 6.76 -3.34
C ALA A 129 5.61 7.45 -4.44
N ASN A 130 5.25 8.73 -4.25
CA ASN A 130 4.52 9.50 -5.25
C ASN A 130 5.34 9.80 -6.51
N ILE A 131 6.67 9.98 -6.40
CA ILE A 131 7.55 10.13 -7.57
C ILE A 131 7.65 8.80 -8.32
N GLY A 132 7.75 7.67 -7.61
CA GLY A 132 7.77 6.32 -8.21
C GLY A 132 6.46 5.92 -8.91
N ALA A 133 5.33 6.36 -8.35
CA ALA A 133 4.00 5.90 -8.69
C ALA A 133 3.55 6.01 -10.17
N PRO A 134 3.88 7.06 -10.94
CA PRO A 134 3.38 7.21 -12.30
C PRO A 134 3.80 6.06 -13.23
N ALA A 135 5.03 5.59 -13.10
CA ALA A 135 5.55 4.43 -13.84
C ALA A 135 4.79 3.14 -13.48
N PHE A 136 4.51 2.96 -12.19
CA PHE A 136 3.80 1.79 -11.68
C PHE A 136 2.32 1.78 -12.14
N ALA A 137 1.65 2.92 -12.06
CA ALA A 137 0.28 3.10 -12.55
C ALA A 137 0.17 2.93 -14.07
N ALA A 138 1.14 3.44 -14.85
CA ALA A 138 1.21 3.19 -16.28
C ALA A 138 1.34 1.70 -16.58
N GLY A 139 2.21 0.98 -15.84
CA GLY A 139 2.35 -0.48 -15.94
C GLY A 139 1.06 -1.23 -15.64
N MET A 140 0.31 -0.87 -14.59
CA MET A 140 -1.01 -1.46 -14.30
C MET A 140 -1.97 -1.29 -15.48
N LEU A 141 -2.05 -0.06 -16.01
CA LEU A 141 -2.98 0.28 -17.09
C LEU A 141 -2.61 -0.41 -18.40
N ASP A 142 -1.33 -0.43 -18.78
CA ASP A 142 -0.87 -1.02 -20.03
C ASP A 142 -0.94 -2.55 -20.02
N LEU A 143 -0.43 -3.21 -18.97
CA LEU A 143 -0.54 -4.66 -18.83
C LEU A 143 -2.01 -5.12 -18.78
N GLY A 144 -2.89 -4.29 -18.22
CA GLY A 144 -4.33 -4.55 -18.14
C GLY A 144 -5.04 -4.57 -19.50
N THR A 145 -4.45 -3.96 -20.53
CA THR A 145 -5.02 -3.97 -21.90
C THR A 145 -4.72 -5.26 -22.66
N VAL A 146 -3.68 -6.00 -22.27
CA VAL A 146 -3.26 -7.24 -22.92
C VAL A 146 -3.88 -8.43 -22.16
N PRO A 147 -4.79 -9.21 -22.78
CA PRO A 147 -5.55 -10.26 -22.08
C PRO A 147 -4.68 -11.24 -21.27
N GLU A 148 -3.53 -11.62 -21.81
CA GLU A 148 -2.56 -12.55 -21.24
C GLU A 148 -1.79 -11.96 -20.05
N LEU A 149 -1.67 -10.63 -19.98
CA LEU A 149 -0.93 -9.90 -18.93
C LEU A 149 -1.84 -9.31 -17.86
N ARG A 150 -3.17 -9.41 -18.00
CA ARG A 150 -4.15 -8.89 -17.03
C ARG A 150 -3.91 -9.37 -15.60
N TRP A 151 -3.46 -10.61 -15.42
CA TRP A 151 -3.14 -11.10 -14.08
C TRP A 151 -1.99 -10.32 -13.44
N PHE A 152 -0.96 -9.94 -14.21
CA PHE A 152 0.14 -9.11 -13.70
C PHE A 152 -0.38 -7.72 -13.33
N SER A 153 -1.26 -7.14 -14.14
CA SER A 153 -1.94 -5.88 -13.81
C SER A 153 -2.70 -5.98 -12.47
N SER A 154 -3.50 -7.04 -12.27
CA SER A 154 -4.21 -7.28 -11.00
C SER A 154 -3.27 -7.52 -9.81
N MET A 155 -2.13 -8.19 -10.02
CA MET A 155 -1.11 -8.35 -8.99
C MET A 155 -0.46 -7.01 -8.61
N LEU A 156 -0.15 -6.14 -9.57
CA LEU A 156 0.39 -4.80 -9.29
C LEU A 156 -0.63 -3.92 -8.55
N MET A 157 -1.92 -3.99 -8.91
CA MET A 157 -2.99 -3.31 -8.16
C MET A 157 -3.16 -3.88 -6.75
N SER A 158 -2.96 -5.19 -6.58
CA SER A 158 -3.00 -5.82 -5.26
C SER A 158 -1.81 -5.39 -4.41
N MET A 159 -0.61 -5.27 -4.98
CA MET A 159 0.56 -4.71 -4.32
C MET A 159 0.32 -3.25 -3.91
N GLN A 160 -0.23 -2.42 -4.81
CA GLN A 160 -0.60 -1.04 -4.49
C GLN A 160 -1.52 -0.97 -3.26
N LYS A 161 -2.57 -1.79 -3.26
CA LYS A 161 -3.53 -1.84 -2.15
C LYS A 161 -2.87 -2.35 -0.87
N HIS A 162 -2.00 -3.35 -0.95
CA HIS A 162 -1.26 -3.87 0.20
C HIS A 162 -0.34 -2.81 0.81
N ILE A 163 0.41 -2.07 -0.02
CA ILE A 163 1.25 -0.92 0.41
C ILE A 163 0.39 0.16 1.05
N PHE A 164 -0.77 0.48 0.47
CA PHE A 164 -1.69 1.46 1.06
C PHE A 164 -2.22 1.00 2.42
N MET A 165 -2.65 -0.27 2.51
CA MET A 165 -3.16 -0.85 3.75
C MET A 165 -2.08 -0.91 4.83
N ASP A 166 -0.81 -1.01 4.46
CA ASP A 166 0.32 -1.02 5.38
C ASP A 166 0.87 0.39 5.63
N LEU A 167 1.65 0.94 4.70
CA LEU A 167 2.31 2.24 4.81
C LEU A 167 1.34 3.42 4.83
N GLY A 168 0.27 3.38 4.02
CA GLY A 168 -0.77 4.41 4.07
C GLY A 168 -1.46 4.46 5.45
N ALA A 169 -1.79 3.30 6.02
CA ALA A 169 -2.39 3.20 7.35
C ALA A 169 -1.42 3.65 8.46
N MET A 170 -0.12 3.32 8.38
CA MET A 170 0.87 3.79 9.35
C MET A 170 1.00 5.32 9.34
N HIS A 171 0.97 5.96 8.16
CA HIS A 171 1.00 7.43 8.07
C HIS A 171 -0.26 8.06 8.65
N ALA A 172 -1.44 7.46 8.44
CA ALA A 172 -2.66 7.90 9.10
C ALA A 172 -2.58 7.73 10.63
N ALA A 173 -2.02 6.62 11.13
CA ALA A 173 -1.80 6.40 12.55
C ALA A 173 -0.89 7.48 13.15
N TYR A 174 0.25 7.75 12.52
CA TYR A 174 1.20 8.76 12.97
C TYR A 174 0.60 10.18 12.97
N LEU A 175 -0.07 10.57 11.89
CA LEU A 175 -0.62 11.93 11.76
C LEU A 175 -1.76 12.22 12.74
N HIS A 176 -2.59 11.22 13.03
CA HIS A 176 -3.81 11.41 13.83
C HIS A 176 -3.70 10.92 15.27
N GLY A 177 -2.78 10.01 15.56
CA GLY A 177 -2.56 9.45 16.89
C GLY A 177 -1.12 9.58 17.41
N GLY A 178 -0.21 10.19 16.63
CA GLY A 178 1.19 10.36 16.98
C GLY A 178 1.94 9.03 17.08
N ILE A 179 3.11 9.08 17.72
CA ILE A 179 3.95 7.90 17.90
C ILE A 179 3.25 6.80 18.72
N ALA A 180 2.39 7.16 19.67
CA ALA A 180 1.66 6.20 20.49
C ALA A 180 0.74 5.28 19.66
N ALA A 181 0.12 5.80 18.60
CA ALA A 181 -0.68 4.98 17.70
C ALA A 181 0.16 4.01 16.87
N VAL A 182 1.36 4.43 16.46
CA VAL A 182 2.33 3.56 15.77
C VAL A 182 2.84 2.47 16.72
N GLU A 183 3.15 2.82 17.96
CA GLU A 183 3.54 1.85 19.00
C GLU A 183 2.43 0.85 19.31
N GLU A 184 1.17 1.27 19.30
CA GLU A 184 0.04 0.34 19.44
C GLU A 184 -0.05 -0.62 18.25
N MET A 185 0.24 -0.17 17.02
CA MET A 185 0.34 -1.05 15.85
C MET A 185 1.48 -2.07 15.99
N ARG A 186 2.63 -1.66 16.55
CA ARG A 186 3.73 -2.56 16.91
C ARG A 186 3.30 -3.58 17.94
N ASP A 187 2.66 -3.13 19.02
CA ASP A 187 2.22 -3.99 20.10
C ASP A 187 1.18 -4.98 19.59
N ALA A 188 0.29 -4.59 18.68
CA ALA A 188 -0.63 -5.50 18.01
C ALA A 188 0.04 -6.48 17.03
N GLY A 189 1.34 -6.32 16.75
CA GLY A 189 2.11 -7.12 15.80
C GLY A 189 1.76 -6.85 14.34
N ILE A 190 1.22 -5.66 14.02
CA ILE A 190 0.95 -5.22 12.63
C ILE A 190 2.27 -4.80 11.97
N ILE A 191 3.11 -4.10 12.71
CA ILE A 191 4.40 -3.61 12.26
C ILE A 191 5.52 -4.14 13.16
N ASP A 192 6.71 -4.31 12.61
CA ASP A 192 7.88 -4.80 13.34
C ASP A 192 8.59 -3.66 14.13
N PRO A 193 9.47 -4.02 15.09
CA PRO A 193 10.19 -3.02 15.89
C PRO A 193 11.07 -2.08 15.07
N ASP A 194 11.72 -2.55 14.00
CA ASP A 194 12.63 -1.74 13.19
C ASP A 194 11.86 -0.66 12.41
N THR A 195 10.72 -1.06 11.82
CA THR A 195 9.76 -0.13 11.21
C THR A 195 9.23 0.88 12.22
N THR A 196 8.95 0.45 13.45
CA THR A 196 8.47 1.34 14.51
C THR A 196 9.54 2.35 14.91
N ALA A 197 10.80 1.92 15.01
CA ALA A 197 11.93 2.80 15.33
C ALA A 197 12.12 3.89 14.27
N ALA A 198 11.87 3.57 12.99
CA ALA A 198 11.95 4.53 11.89
C ALA A 198 10.96 5.72 12.04
N TRP A 199 9.87 5.55 12.79
CA TRP A 199 8.92 6.64 13.09
C TRP A 199 9.42 7.66 14.12
N ALA A 200 10.57 7.43 14.76
CA ALA A 200 11.21 8.45 15.60
C ALA A 200 11.73 9.63 14.76
N GLU A 201 12.27 9.35 13.57
CA GLU A 201 12.81 10.34 12.63
C GLU A 201 12.31 10.05 11.20
N PRO A 202 11.00 10.18 10.93
CA PRO A 202 10.40 9.73 9.66
C PRO A 202 10.95 10.48 8.43
N ALA A 203 11.55 11.66 8.64
CA ALA A 203 12.27 12.42 7.63
C ALA A 203 13.48 11.67 7.04
N GLN A 204 14.12 10.80 7.84
CA GLN A 204 15.31 10.03 7.47
C GLN A 204 14.97 8.58 7.11
N ALA A 205 13.71 8.18 7.30
CA ALA A 205 13.26 6.78 7.22
C ALA A 205 12.89 6.29 5.80
N VAL A 206 13.32 6.99 4.74
CA VAL A 206 12.92 6.61 3.37
C VAL A 206 13.43 5.22 3.03
N MET A 207 14.65 4.88 3.44
CA MET A 207 15.25 3.57 3.21
C MET A 207 14.50 2.47 3.97
N GLU A 208 14.20 2.69 5.25
CA GLU A 208 13.54 1.74 6.14
C GLU A 208 12.10 1.45 5.70
N PHE A 209 11.33 2.49 5.35
CA PHE A 209 9.99 2.32 4.83
C PHE A 209 9.99 1.64 3.45
N SER A 210 10.98 1.93 2.59
CA SER A 210 11.16 1.22 1.32
C SER A 210 11.55 -0.24 1.53
N PHE A 211 12.36 -0.56 2.54
CA PHE A 211 12.69 -1.94 2.89
C PHE A 211 11.44 -2.71 3.29
N ARG A 212 10.63 -2.16 4.20
CA ARG A 212 9.37 -2.78 4.61
C ARG A 212 8.46 -3.02 3.42
N GLU A 213 8.27 -2.00 2.58
CA GLU A 213 7.45 -2.10 1.38
C GLU A 213 7.89 -3.30 0.51
N GLN A 214 9.18 -3.37 0.20
CA GLN A 214 9.72 -4.23 -0.87
C GLN A 214 10.11 -5.64 -0.44
N ASN A 215 10.46 -5.81 0.85
CA ASN A 215 10.98 -7.06 1.41
C ASN A 215 10.06 -7.73 2.44
N LEU A 216 9.06 -7.01 2.97
CA LEU A 216 8.11 -7.56 3.95
C LEU A 216 6.68 -7.54 3.43
N VAL A 217 6.23 -6.40 2.88
CA VAL A 217 4.83 -6.22 2.47
C VAL A 217 4.56 -6.93 1.15
N ILE A 218 5.22 -6.52 0.05
CA ILE A 218 4.89 -7.03 -1.29
C ILE A 218 5.83 -8.13 -1.79
N ALA A 219 6.74 -8.61 -0.95
CA ALA A 219 7.81 -9.51 -1.37
C ALA A 219 7.27 -10.84 -1.92
N ASP A 220 6.32 -11.45 -1.22
CA ASP A 220 5.66 -12.69 -1.68
C ASP A 220 4.80 -12.48 -2.93
N GLN A 221 4.27 -11.27 -3.14
CA GLN A 221 3.53 -10.93 -4.35
C GLN A 221 4.47 -10.88 -5.56
N PHE A 222 5.71 -10.40 -5.40
CA PHE A 222 6.73 -10.47 -6.44
C PHE A 222 7.15 -11.90 -6.74
N ASP A 223 7.34 -12.72 -5.69
CA ASP A 223 7.70 -14.14 -5.86
C ASP A 223 6.62 -14.90 -6.63
N ARG A 224 5.33 -14.64 -6.32
CA ARG A 224 4.20 -15.16 -7.11
C ARG A 224 4.20 -14.64 -8.55
N MET A 225 4.55 -13.37 -8.75
CA MET A 225 4.63 -12.77 -10.08
C MET A 225 5.69 -13.45 -10.95
N ARG A 226 6.88 -13.70 -10.39
CA ARG A 226 8.00 -14.35 -11.05
C ARG A 226 7.76 -15.84 -11.30
N SER A 227 7.21 -16.56 -10.31
CA SER A 227 6.99 -18.01 -10.38
C SER A 227 5.77 -18.43 -11.21
N ARG A 228 5.02 -17.47 -11.77
CA ARG A 228 3.85 -17.78 -12.61
C ARG A 228 4.24 -18.64 -13.82
N LEU A 229 3.43 -19.66 -14.10
CA LEU A 229 3.65 -20.59 -15.21
C LEU A 229 3.30 -19.99 -16.58
N LEU A 230 2.13 -19.37 -16.75
CA LEU A 230 1.63 -18.91 -18.05
C LEU A 230 0.92 -17.55 -18.02
N PRO A 231 1.38 -16.55 -18.81
CA PRO A 231 2.69 -16.54 -19.45
C PRO A 231 3.81 -16.65 -18.39
N PRO A 232 4.99 -17.17 -18.74
CA PRO A 232 6.06 -17.38 -17.76
C PRO A 232 6.43 -16.06 -17.06
N GLY A 233 6.27 -16.05 -15.74
CA GLY A 233 6.48 -14.88 -14.90
C GLY A 233 7.87 -14.31 -15.04
N GLU A 234 8.89 -15.17 -15.04
CA GLU A 234 10.29 -14.75 -15.21
C GLU A 234 10.53 -13.95 -16.49
N ILE A 235 9.88 -14.34 -17.60
CA ILE A 235 10.01 -13.62 -18.88
C ILE A 235 9.32 -12.27 -18.78
N VAL A 236 8.09 -12.23 -18.26
CA VAL A 236 7.31 -10.99 -18.14
C VAL A 236 8.01 -10.01 -17.20
N THR A 237 8.50 -10.47 -16.06
CA THR A 237 9.18 -9.62 -15.08
C THR A 237 10.57 -9.19 -15.55
N TYR A 238 11.27 -10.02 -16.33
CA TYR A 238 12.50 -9.60 -16.99
C TYR A 238 12.24 -8.52 -18.06
N ALA A 239 11.17 -8.66 -18.84
CA ALA A 239 10.75 -7.62 -19.78
C ALA A 239 10.41 -6.30 -19.07
N ILE A 240 9.81 -6.36 -17.87
CA ILE A 240 9.62 -5.19 -17.00
C ILE A 240 10.96 -4.58 -16.58
N THR A 241 12.00 -5.38 -16.28
CA THR A 241 13.35 -4.85 -16.03
C THR A 241 13.90 -4.10 -17.24
N VAL A 242 13.74 -4.66 -18.44
CA VAL A 242 14.28 -4.07 -19.67
C VAL A 242 13.56 -2.78 -20.06
N ALA A 243 12.23 -2.76 -19.96
CA ALA A 243 11.39 -1.63 -20.39
C ALA A 243 11.09 -0.60 -19.28
N GLY A 244 11.37 -0.96 -18.03
CA GLY A 244 11.04 -0.18 -16.84
C GLY A 244 11.65 1.22 -16.90
N PRO A 245 10.84 2.29 -16.80
CA PRO A 245 11.39 3.64 -16.67
C PRO A 245 11.97 3.85 -15.27
N MET A 246 12.75 4.91 -15.10
CA MET A 246 13.12 5.45 -13.79
C MET A 246 12.49 6.83 -13.61
N PRO A 247 11.46 6.97 -12.76
CA PRO A 247 10.83 8.26 -12.54
C PRO A 247 11.56 9.14 -11.51
N VAL A 248 12.49 8.58 -10.73
CA VAL A 248 13.29 9.36 -9.77
C VAL A 248 14.45 10.04 -10.51
N PRO A 249 14.52 11.39 -10.53
CA PRO A 249 15.60 12.10 -11.20
C PRO A 249 16.97 11.70 -10.67
N GLY A 250 17.91 11.48 -11.59
CA GLY A 250 19.28 11.05 -11.26
C GLY A 250 19.43 9.56 -10.91
N GLY A 251 18.34 8.78 -10.90
CA GLY A 251 18.37 7.33 -10.84
C GLY A 251 18.59 6.69 -12.22
N LYS A 252 19.08 5.45 -12.24
CA LYS A 252 19.21 4.65 -13.46
C LYS A 252 17.93 3.87 -13.72
N THR A 253 17.57 3.69 -14.98
CA THR A 253 16.58 2.68 -15.38
C THR A 253 17.07 1.29 -14.95
N PRO A 254 16.18 0.34 -14.61
CA PRO A 254 16.60 -1.01 -14.22
C PRO A 254 17.50 -1.67 -15.27
N ALA A 255 17.20 -1.51 -16.57
CA ALA A 255 18.04 -1.98 -17.67
C ALA A 255 19.51 -1.52 -17.61
N ARG A 256 19.77 -0.30 -17.08
CA ARG A 256 21.09 0.35 -17.07
C ARG A 256 21.83 0.19 -15.75
N TYR A 257 21.16 -0.28 -14.70
CA TYR A 257 21.74 -0.35 -13.37
C TYR A 257 22.89 -1.36 -13.29
N ARG A 258 22.68 -2.57 -13.81
CA ARG A 258 23.66 -3.66 -13.82
C ARG A 258 23.65 -4.40 -15.17
N PRO A 259 24.39 -3.90 -16.18
CA PRO A 259 24.42 -4.50 -17.51
C PRO A 259 25.14 -5.86 -17.51
N LEU A 260 24.56 -6.85 -18.20
CA LEU A 260 25.09 -8.20 -18.34
C LEU A 260 26.29 -8.20 -19.28
N LEU A 261 27.47 -8.52 -18.74
CA LEU A 261 28.74 -8.57 -19.49
C LEU A 261 29.04 -7.27 -20.25
N GLY A 262 28.60 -6.12 -19.73
CA GLY A 262 28.75 -4.81 -20.40
C GLY A 262 27.88 -4.63 -21.66
N GLY A 263 27.01 -5.60 -21.96
CA GLY A 263 26.04 -5.53 -23.04
C GLY A 263 24.77 -4.76 -22.67
N PRO A 264 23.79 -4.68 -23.58
CA PRO A 264 22.57 -3.90 -23.35
C PRO A 264 21.64 -4.52 -22.30
N LEU A 265 21.62 -5.84 -22.17
CA LEU A 265 20.67 -6.55 -21.32
C LEU A 265 21.02 -6.42 -19.84
N PRO A 266 20.03 -6.26 -18.93
CA PRO A 266 20.30 -6.29 -17.49
C PRO A 266 20.68 -7.69 -17.02
N ALA A 267 21.59 -7.77 -16.05
CA ALA A 267 22.03 -9.01 -15.42
C ALA A 267 21.10 -9.48 -14.29
N PHE A 268 19.90 -8.90 -14.17
CA PHE A 268 18.97 -9.19 -13.08
C PHE A 268 17.51 -9.13 -13.53
N ASN A 269 16.63 -9.68 -12.67
CA ASN A 269 15.19 -9.63 -12.85
C ASN A 269 14.57 -8.75 -11.76
N TYR A 270 13.72 -7.79 -12.11
CA TYR A 270 13.12 -6.86 -11.15
C TYR A 270 12.25 -7.57 -10.10
N ALA A 271 11.70 -8.74 -10.42
CA ALA A 271 10.93 -9.51 -9.45
C ALA A 271 11.79 -10.34 -8.50
N ASP A 272 13.09 -10.52 -8.78
CA ASP A 272 14.03 -11.09 -7.81
C ASP A 272 14.19 -10.16 -6.60
N ARG A 273 14.06 -10.73 -5.40
CA ARG A 273 14.00 -9.96 -4.15
C ARG A 273 15.34 -9.28 -3.83
N GLU A 274 16.44 -10.03 -3.91
CA GLU A 274 17.77 -9.53 -3.58
C GLU A 274 18.22 -8.50 -4.62
N ASP A 275 18.05 -8.81 -5.90
CA ASP A 275 18.43 -7.90 -6.97
C ASP A 275 17.60 -6.61 -6.99
N ARG A 276 16.29 -6.70 -6.72
CA ARG A 276 15.42 -5.53 -6.59
C ARG A 276 15.85 -4.66 -5.42
N TRP A 277 16.17 -5.28 -4.27
CA TRP A 277 16.63 -4.54 -3.11
C TRP A 277 18.00 -3.88 -3.35
N ASP A 278 18.94 -4.58 -3.99
CA ASP A 278 20.22 -4.01 -4.40
C ASP A 278 20.01 -2.76 -5.28
N PHE A 279 19.16 -2.85 -6.30
CA PHE A 279 18.82 -1.72 -7.15
C PHE A 279 18.20 -0.54 -6.39
N LEU A 280 17.23 -0.81 -5.52
CA LEU A 280 16.53 0.25 -4.80
C LEU A 280 17.44 0.92 -3.76
N SER A 281 18.18 0.13 -3.00
CA SER A 281 19.02 0.62 -1.90
C SER A 281 20.30 1.31 -2.38
N ASN A 282 20.89 0.91 -3.51
CA ASN A 282 22.14 1.47 -4.00
C ASN A 282 21.98 2.54 -5.09
N ASP A 283 20.80 2.66 -5.72
CA ASP A 283 20.56 3.63 -6.80
C ASP A 283 19.32 4.49 -6.57
N THR A 284 18.14 3.86 -6.45
CA THR A 284 16.86 4.59 -6.52
C THR A 284 16.58 5.46 -5.29
N VAL A 285 16.69 4.89 -4.08
CA VAL A 285 16.50 5.63 -2.83
C VAL A 285 17.60 6.70 -2.67
N PRO A 286 18.90 6.39 -2.85
CA PRO A 286 19.94 7.43 -2.82
C PRO A 286 19.74 8.55 -3.84
N ALA A 287 19.22 8.26 -5.04
CA ALA A 287 18.90 9.28 -6.04
C ALA A 287 17.82 10.24 -5.53
N TYR A 288 16.75 9.70 -4.94
CA TYR A 288 15.72 10.52 -4.31
C TYR A 288 16.26 11.36 -3.16
N GLU A 289 17.11 10.79 -2.31
CA GLU A 289 17.64 11.51 -1.14
C GLU A 289 18.54 12.69 -1.49
N ARG A 290 19.17 12.67 -2.67
CA ARG A 290 19.96 13.79 -3.22
C ARG A 290 19.09 14.94 -3.74
N LEU A 291 17.79 14.74 -3.95
CA LEU A 291 16.91 15.78 -4.48
C LEU A 291 16.68 16.89 -3.44
N SER A 292 16.69 18.14 -3.91
CA SER A 292 16.29 19.25 -3.05
C SER A 292 14.77 19.18 -2.77
N PRO A 293 14.31 19.70 -1.62
CA PRO A 293 12.88 19.78 -1.31
C PRO A 293 12.07 20.49 -2.39
N ASP A 294 12.62 21.52 -3.03
CA ASP A 294 11.94 22.25 -4.11
C ASP A 294 11.79 21.41 -5.39
N THR A 295 12.78 20.59 -5.73
CA THR A 295 12.67 19.64 -6.84
C THR A 295 11.60 18.61 -6.57
N VAL A 296 11.57 18.02 -5.36
CA VAL A 296 10.55 17.03 -4.99
C VAL A 296 9.16 17.67 -5.03
N ARG A 297 8.98 18.87 -4.45
CA ARG A 297 7.73 19.62 -4.49
C ARG A 297 7.28 19.90 -5.92
N GLY A 298 8.18 20.37 -6.78
CA GLY A 298 7.87 20.67 -8.18
C GLY A 298 7.37 19.44 -8.95
N ILE A 299 7.91 18.25 -8.69
CA ILE A 299 7.45 17.00 -9.31
C ILE A 299 6.10 16.57 -8.73
N VAL A 300 5.97 16.55 -7.41
CA VAL A 300 4.77 16.07 -6.72
C VAL A 300 3.54 16.93 -7.00
N GLN A 301 3.73 18.25 -7.21
CA GLN A 301 2.64 19.18 -7.58
C GLN A 301 2.09 18.97 -8.98
N ARG A 302 2.82 18.31 -9.89
CA ARG A 302 2.30 18.02 -11.22
C ARG A 302 1.11 17.06 -11.13
N PRO A 303 0.01 17.31 -11.85
CA PRO A 303 -1.15 16.42 -11.87
C PRO A 303 -0.72 14.97 -12.11
N PHE A 304 -1.16 14.06 -11.24
CA PHE A 304 -0.76 12.66 -11.33
C PHE A 304 -1.12 12.03 -12.69
N ALA A 305 -2.27 12.41 -13.23
CA ALA A 305 -2.73 11.97 -14.55
C ALA A 305 -1.76 12.30 -15.70
N GLU A 306 -1.17 13.50 -15.69
CA GLU A 306 -0.20 13.91 -16.70
C GLU A 306 1.08 13.10 -16.55
N ARG A 307 1.58 12.94 -15.32
CA ARG A 307 2.77 12.13 -15.07
C ARG A 307 2.56 10.67 -15.49
N VAL A 308 1.38 10.08 -15.25
CA VAL A 308 1.08 8.71 -15.73
C VAL A 308 1.09 8.66 -17.27
N ALA A 309 0.54 9.67 -17.94
CA ALA A 309 0.52 9.73 -19.40
C ALA A 309 1.94 9.69 -19.99
N ASP A 310 2.90 10.37 -19.36
CA ASP A 310 4.33 10.38 -19.76
C ASP A 310 4.95 8.96 -19.75
N TYR A 311 4.45 8.05 -18.92
CA TYR A 311 4.98 6.68 -18.79
C TYR A 311 4.19 5.61 -19.53
N ARG A 312 3.07 5.93 -20.16
CA ARG A 312 2.29 4.96 -20.95
C ARG A 312 3.10 4.45 -22.13
N ALA A 313 2.92 3.17 -22.48
CA ALA A 313 3.58 2.54 -23.62
C ALA A 313 3.38 3.32 -24.93
N THR A 314 2.22 3.96 -25.11
CA THR A 314 1.92 4.82 -26.27
C THR A 314 2.80 6.06 -26.35
N ALA A 315 3.16 6.66 -25.21
CA ALA A 315 4.06 7.81 -25.15
C ALA A 315 5.53 7.40 -25.26
N ARG A 316 5.86 6.15 -24.90
CA ARG A 316 7.22 5.62 -24.82
C ARG A 316 7.57 4.64 -25.94
N LEU A 317 6.88 4.69 -27.09
CA LEU A 317 7.07 3.73 -28.18
C LEU A 317 8.55 3.65 -28.64
N VAL A 318 9.24 4.79 -28.70
CA VAL A 318 10.66 4.86 -29.08
C VAL A 318 11.55 4.21 -28.02
N ASP A 319 11.35 4.52 -26.73
CA ASP A 319 12.08 3.90 -25.62
C ASP A 319 11.89 2.39 -25.58
N LEU A 320 10.68 1.91 -25.90
CA LEU A 320 10.38 0.47 -25.91
C LEU A 320 11.03 -0.25 -27.09
N LEU A 321 11.18 0.42 -28.23
CA LEU A 321 11.87 -0.12 -29.41
C LEU A 321 13.40 -0.04 -29.30
N VAL A 322 13.92 0.92 -28.52
CA VAL A 322 15.35 1.13 -28.30
C VAL A 322 15.64 1.33 -26.80
N PRO A 323 15.43 0.32 -25.94
CA PRO A 323 15.55 0.45 -24.47
C PRO A 323 16.98 0.73 -23.99
N PHE A 324 17.96 0.65 -24.90
CA PHE A 324 19.38 0.84 -24.65
C PHE A 324 19.94 2.08 -25.36
N GLY A 325 19.07 2.89 -25.97
CA GLY A 325 19.45 4.15 -26.59
C GLY A 325 19.95 5.15 -25.56
N ALA A 326 20.85 6.04 -25.97
CA ALA A 326 21.27 7.17 -25.15
C ALA A 326 20.09 8.15 -25.02
N GLY A 327 19.23 7.96 -24.02
CA GLY A 327 18.17 8.90 -23.68
C GLY A 327 18.75 10.23 -23.18
N VAL A 328 18.33 11.31 -23.86
CA VAL A 328 18.57 12.74 -23.64
C VAL A 328 18.18 13.16 -22.20
N PRO A 329 18.89 14.14 -21.59
CA PRO A 329 18.88 14.49 -20.15
C PRO A 329 17.53 14.66 -19.46
#